data_AF-A0A2R6JCR2-F1
#
_entry.id   AF-A0A2R6JCR2-F1
#
_cell.length_a   1.000
_cell.length_b   1.000
_cell.length_c   1.000
_cell.angle_alpha   90.00
_cell.angle_beta   90.00
_cell.angle_gamma   90.00
#
_symmetry.space_group_name_H-M   'P 1'
#
loop_
_entity.id
_entity.type
_entity.pdbx_description
1 polymer ?
#
loop_
_entity_poly.entity_id
_entity_poly.type
_entity_poly.pdbx_seq_one_letter_code
_entity_poly.pdbx_strand_id
1 'polypeptide(L)'
;MYGQVSGNPAAVGGRLVEVALQRPVLLIAAVAAAAVVLAAGVYLLQRLTAPTSEQFVAALEELEEVVVLMHPTPDPDAMASAMAVATLAESVDTDATIQYPGKIRRSENRAFEAVLECEFDRIVTDIDLAADEVVLVDHNEPRGFVGADGVDPYAVIDHHPGDGEGRTFTDVRPDHGSCSSILAEYLADRGHGDTGDRPLPSRLATGLLYGIQSDTTSFTRG
;
A
#
# COMPACT_ATOMS: atom_id res chain seq x y z
N MET A 1 32.88 -39.05 -43.65
CA MET A 1 33.64 -38.89 -42.40
C MET A 1 33.28 -37.54 -41.80
N TYR A 2 32.45 -37.51 -40.76
CA TYR A 2 32.27 -36.33 -39.90
C TYR A 2 32.82 -36.71 -38.53
N GLY A 3 33.97 -36.15 -38.17
CA GLY A 3 34.63 -36.39 -36.89
C GLY A 3 33.93 -35.63 -35.78
N GLN A 4 33.36 -36.37 -34.81
CA GLN A 4 32.86 -35.81 -33.57
C GLN A 4 34.02 -35.25 -32.75
N VAL A 5 33.99 -33.94 -32.47
CA VAL A 5 34.83 -33.30 -31.47
C VAL A 5 34.25 -33.67 -30.10
N SER A 6 34.82 -34.67 -29.45
CA SER A 6 34.52 -35.00 -28.05
C SER A 6 35.27 -34.02 -27.13
N GLY A 7 34.58 -32.96 -26.71
CA GLY A 7 35.07 -32.09 -25.64
C GLY A 7 35.14 -32.88 -24.33
N ASN A 8 36.35 -33.10 -23.82
CA ASN A 8 36.58 -33.83 -22.57
C ASN A 8 36.30 -32.91 -21.36
N PRO A 9 35.25 -33.15 -20.56
CA PRO A 9 34.88 -32.31 -19.42
C PRO A 9 35.98 -32.24 -18.33
N ALA A 10 36.85 -33.25 -18.26
CA ALA A 10 37.98 -33.26 -17.32
C ALA A 10 39.05 -32.19 -17.62
N ALA A 11 39.21 -31.80 -18.88
CA ALA A 11 40.19 -30.78 -19.28
C ALA A 11 39.76 -29.35 -18.92
N VAL A 12 38.44 -29.11 -18.82
CA VAL A 12 37.88 -27.82 -18.38
C VAL A 12 37.98 -27.68 -16.86
N GLY A 13 37.70 -28.76 -16.12
CA GLY A 13 37.88 -28.81 -14.67
C GLY A 13 39.34 -28.57 -14.23
N GLY A 14 40.32 -29.14 -14.94
CA GLY A 14 41.74 -28.95 -14.63
C GLY A 14 42.23 -27.51 -14.76
N ARG A 15 41.81 -26.78 -15.82
CA ARG A 15 42.20 -25.37 -16.02
C ARG A 15 41.57 -24.42 -15.00
N LEU A 16 40.35 -24.69 -14.54
CA LEU A 16 39.70 -23.91 -13.49
C LEU A 16 40.45 -24.04 -12.15
N VAL A 17 40.91 -25.26 -11.83
CA VAL A 17 41.71 -25.52 -10.62
C VAL A 17 43.10 -24.86 -10.71
N GLU A 18 43.72 -24.84 -11.89
CA GLU A 18 45.06 -24.27 -12.09
C GLU A 18 45.05 -22.72 -12.01
N VAL A 19 44.01 -22.08 -12.55
CA VAL A 19 43.79 -20.63 -12.39
C VAL A 19 43.46 -20.27 -10.93
N ALA A 20 42.72 -21.13 -10.22
CA ALA A 20 42.42 -20.95 -8.80
C ALA A 20 43.65 -20.96 -7.90
N LEU A 21 44.62 -21.81 -8.20
CA LEU A 21 45.85 -21.92 -7.42
C LEU A 21 46.85 -20.78 -7.72
N GLN A 22 46.80 -20.17 -8.90
CA GLN A 22 47.76 -19.13 -9.31
C GLN A 22 47.30 -17.68 -9.03
N ARG A 23 45.99 -17.41 -8.94
CA ARG A 23 45.45 -16.06 -8.66
C ARG A 23 44.23 -16.10 -7.73
N PRO A 24 44.38 -16.52 -6.46
CA PRO A 24 43.27 -16.65 -5.52
C PRO A 24 42.48 -15.35 -5.32
N VAL A 25 43.15 -14.20 -5.39
CA VAL A 25 42.51 -12.87 -5.28
C VAL A 25 41.52 -12.60 -6.41
N LEU A 26 41.84 -12.98 -7.66
CA LEU A 26 40.92 -12.77 -8.79
C LEU A 26 39.70 -13.67 -8.71
N LEU A 27 39.86 -14.89 -8.20
CA LEU A 27 38.74 -15.81 -8.03
C LEU A 27 37.80 -15.36 -6.92
N ILE A 28 38.35 -14.89 -5.80
CA ILE A 28 37.58 -14.24 -4.73
C ILE A 28 36.85 -13.01 -5.27
N ALA A 29 37.52 -12.16 -6.05
CA ALA A 29 36.90 -10.97 -6.65
C ALA A 29 35.78 -11.33 -7.63
N ALA A 30 35.95 -12.38 -8.45
CA ALA A 30 34.93 -12.86 -9.38
C ALA A 30 33.70 -13.42 -8.65
N VAL A 31 33.91 -14.20 -7.58
CA VAL A 31 32.81 -14.73 -6.75
C VAL A 31 32.10 -13.59 -6.02
N ALA A 32 32.82 -12.63 -5.46
CA ALA A 32 32.24 -11.46 -4.82
C ALA A 32 31.41 -10.64 -5.81
N ALA A 33 31.93 -10.39 -7.02
CA ALA A 33 31.19 -9.69 -8.07
C ALA A 33 29.93 -10.45 -8.49
N ALA A 34 30.01 -11.78 -8.66
CA ALA A 34 28.84 -12.60 -8.97
C ALA A 34 27.79 -12.56 -7.86
N ALA A 35 28.20 -12.60 -6.59
CA ALA A 35 27.31 -12.49 -5.44
C ALA A 35 26.63 -11.11 -5.38
N VAL A 36 27.35 -10.02 -5.65
CA VAL A 36 26.79 -8.66 -5.72
C VAL A 36 25.76 -8.55 -6.86
N VAL A 37 26.09 -9.08 -8.04
CA VAL A 37 25.15 -9.09 -9.18
C VAL A 37 23.90 -9.93 -8.86
N LEU A 38 24.07 -11.09 -8.22
CA LEU A 38 22.94 -11.93 -7.81
C LEU A 38 22.07 -11.21 -6.77
N ALA A 39 22.68 -10.61 -5.75
CA ALA A 39 21.97 -9.85 -4.72
C ALA A 39 21.22 -8.65 -5.31
N ALA A 40 21.86 -7.90 -6.21
CA ALA A 40 21.21 -6.80 -6.92
C ALA A 40 20.07 -7.28 -7.81
N GLY A 41 20.23 -8.43 -8.48
CA GLY A 41 19.18 -9.06 -9.29
C GLY A 41 17.99 -9.52 -8.45
N VAL A 42 18.23 -10.15 -7.30
CA VAL A 42 17.18 -10.56 -6.36
C VAL A 42 16.47 -9.34 -5.78
N TYR A 43 17.21 -8.32 -5.34
CA TYR A 43 16.65 -7.07 -4.86
C TYR A 43 15.79 -6.37 -5.91
N LEU A 44 16.26 -6.31 -7.15
CA LEU A 44 15.50 -5.71 -8.25
C LEU A 44 14.23 -6.53 -8.56
N LEU A 45 14.32 -7.86 -8.57
CA LEU A 45 13.14 -8.70 -8.76
C LEU A 45 12.12 -8.49 -7.65
N GLN A 46 12.55 -8.52 -6.39
CA GLN A 46 11.68 -8.25 -5.23
C GLN A 46 10.99 -6.90 -5.39
N ARG A 47 11.72 -5.85 -5.77
CA ARG A 47 11.16 -4.51 -5.93
C ARG A 47 10.23 -4.37 -7.13
N LEU A 48 10.47 -5.10 -8.22
CA LEU A 48 9.62 -5.08 -9.42
C LEU A 48 8.36 -5.95 -9.27
N THR A 49 8.37 -6.93 -8.37
CA THR A 49 7.21 -7.80 -8.11
C THR A 49 6.51 -7.47 -6.79
N ALA A 50 6.93 -6.39 -6.12
CA ALA A 50 6.34 -5.96 -4.86
C ALA A 50 4.84 -5.68 -5.06
N PRO A 51 3.95 -6.28 -4.25
CA PRO A 51 2.53 -6.01 -4.34
C PRO A 51 2.26 -4.52 -4.13
N THR A 52 1.16 -4.03 -4.68
CA THR A 52 0.76 -2.62 -4.60
C THR A 52 0.68 -2.13 -3.14
N SER A 53 0.30 -3.01 -2.23
CA SER A 53 0.28 -2.78 -0.78
C SER A 53 1.67 -2.49 -0.18
N GLU A 54 2.72 -3.16 -0.65
CA GLU A 54 4.10 -2.90 -0.22
C GLU A 54 4.60 -1.54 -0.71
N GLN A 55 4.21 -1.14 -1.93
CA GLN A 55 4.56 0.18 -2.46
C GLN A 55 3.89 1.31 -1.67
N PHE A 56 2.61 1.13 -1.32
CA PHE A 56 1.88 2.10 -0.50
C PHE A 56 2.47 2.21 0.91
N VAL A 57 2.72 1.07 1.57
CA VAL A 57 3.32 1.06 2.92
C VAL A 57 4.73 1.65 2.92
N ALA A 58 5.54 1.36 1.90
CA ALA A 58 6.86 1.98 1.76
C ALA A 58 6.76 3.51 1.54
N ALA A 59 5.71 4.00 0.87
CA ALA A 59 5.47 5.43 0.75
C ALA A 59 5.06 6.07 2.10
N LEU A 60 4.31 5.35 2.94
CA LEU A 60 3.96 5.81 4.29
C LEU A 60 5.18 5.85 5.21
N GLU A 61 6.05 4.83 5.17
CA GLU A 61 7.26 4.71 6.02
C GLU A 61 8.23 5.90 5.87
N GLU A 62 8.17 6.63 4.75
CA GLU A 62 8.98 7.84 4.52
C GLU A 62 8.43 9.08 5.27
N LEU A 63 7.27 8.97 5.93
CA LEU A 63 6.57 10.05 6.63
C LEU A 63 6.57 9.82 8.15
N GLU A 64 6.74 10.90 8.91
CA GLU A 64 6.55 10.90 10.36
C GLU A 64 5.04 10.96 10.71
N GLU A 65 4.28 11.77 9.98
CA GLU A 65 2.85 11.97 10.18
C GLU A 65 2.10 12.14 8.84
N VAL A 66 0.81 11.79 8.83
CA VAL A 66 -0.03 11.85 7.62
C VAL A 66 -1.50 12.12 7.97
N VAL A 67 -2.19 12.87 7.12
CA VAL A 67 -3.66 13.01 7.18
C VAL A 67 -4.29 11.96 6.26
N VAL A 68 -5.21 11.18 6.80
CA VAL A 68 -6.11 10.35 6.00
C VAL A 68 -7.41 11.10 5.83
N LEU A 69 -7.59 11.72 4.67
CA LEU A 69 -8.72 12.59 4.40
C LEU A 69 -9.85 11.80 3.73
N MET A 70 -11.03 11.85 4.33
CA MET A 70 -12.26 11.33 3.74
C MET A 70 -13.04 12.44 3.01
N HIS A 71 -13.99 12.04 2.17
CA HIS A 71 -14.86 12.99 1.48
C HIS A 71 -15.88 13.69 2.43
N PRO A 72 -16.58 14.77 2.02
CA PRO A 72 -17.36 15.66 2.92
C PRO A 72 -18.58 15.06 3.63
N THR A 73 -19.00 13.87 3.23
CA THR A 73 -20.19 13.20 3.76
C THR A 73 -19.87 11.73 3.93
N PRO A 74 -18.85 11.39 4.74
CA PRO A 74 -18.25 10.08 4.71
C PRO A 74 -19.30 9.02 5.06
N ASP A 75 -19.22 7.94 4.32
CA ASP A 75 -20.03 6.75 4.51
C ASP A 75 -19.16 5.60 5.03
N PRO A 76 -19.75 4.42 5.26
CA PRO A 76 -19.00 3.30 5.79
C PRO A 76 -17.76 2.91 4.98
N ASP A 77 -17.76 3.11 3.65
CA ASP A 77 -16.63 2.72 2.83
C ASP A 77 -15.44 3.66 3.06
N ALA A 78 -15.68 4.97 3.00
CA ALA A 78 -14.68 5.98 3.33
C ALA A 78 -14.14 5.83 4.77
N MET A 79 -15.03 5.64 5.76
CA MET A 79 -14.64 5.49 7.16
C MET A 79 -13.81 4.23 7.41
N ALA A 80 -14.22 3.09 6.86
CA ALA A 80 -13.47 1.84 6.99
C ALA A 80 -12.12 1.89 6.27
N SER A 81 -12.09 2.47 5.06
CA SER A 81 -10.85 2.69 4.30
C SER A 81 -9.87 3.58 5.06
N ALA A 82 -10.36 4.65 5.70
CA ALA A 82 -9.52 5.52 6.51
C ALA A 82 -8.91 4.80 7.72
N MET A 83 -9.73 4.00 8.42
CA MET A 83 -9.25 3.17 9.54
C MET A 83 -8.18 2.15 9.09
N ALA A 84 -8.33 1.59 7.88
CA ALA A 84 -7.37 0.66 7.32
C ALA A 84 -6.04 1.34 6.98
N VAL A 85 -6.06 2.53 6.36
CA VAL A 85 -4.84 3.31 6.10
C VAL A 85 -4.15 3.67 7.42
N ALA A 86 -4.89 4.13 8.42
CA ALA A 86 -4.30 4.45 9.73
C ALA A 86 -3.61 3.23 10.37
N THR A 87 -4.23 2.04 10.25
CA THR A 87 -3.63 0.78 10.73
C THR A 87 -2.35 0.41 9.95
N LEU A 88 -2.32 0.67 8.64
CA LEU A 88 -1.14 0.43 7.81
C LEU A 88 -0.01 1.41 8.15
N ALA A 89 -0.33 2.69 8.37
CA ALA A 89 0.62 3.73 8.78
C ALA A 89 1.22 3.42 10.16
N GLU A 90 0.40 3.05 11.15
CA GLU A 90 0.87 2.63 12.47
C GLU A 90 1.82 1.42 12.40
N SER A 91 1.63 0.53 11.42
CA SER A 91 2.49 -0.64 11.23
C SER A 91 3.92 -0.33 10.77
N VAL A 92 4.17 0.93 10.37
CA VAL A 92 5.48 1.47 9.97
C VAL A 92 5.86 2.72 10.76
N ASP A 93 5.28 2.88 11.96
CA ASP A 93 5.58 3.99 12.88
C ASP A 93 5.28 5.40 12.32
N THR A 94 4.31 5.51 11.38
CA THR A 94 3.80 6.80 10.87
C THR A 94 2.50 7.17 11.59
N ASP A 95 2.44 8.37 12.18
CA ASP A 95 1.27 8.87 12.89
C ASP A 95 0.17 9.30 11.92
N ALA A 96 -0.98 8.63 11.93
CA ALA A 96 -2.09 8.93 11.03
C ALA A 96 -3.25 9.64 11.77
N THR A 97 -3.64 10.82 11.28
CA THR A 97 -4.85 11.52 11.74
C THR A 97 -5.96 11.39 10.71
N ILE A 98 -7.09 10.80 11.08
CA ILE A 98 -8.24 10.67 10.18
C ILE A 98 -9.08 11.94 10.23
N GLN A 99 -9.24 12.59 9.08
CA GLN A 99 -9.97 13.85 8.99
C GLN A 99 -11.06 13.80 7.92
N TYR A 100 -12.07 14.66 8.08
CA TYR A 100 -13.12 14.83 7.07
C TYR A 100 -13.67 16.26 7.05
N PRO A 101 -14.00 16.80 5.87
CA PRO A 101 -14.77 18.02 5.77
C PRO A 101 -16.27 17.73 5.92
N GLY A 102 -17.10 18.77 5.97
CA GLY A 102 -18.56 18.58 5.91
C GLY A 102 -19.13 17.89 7.16
N LYS A 103 -19.97 16.85 7.04
CA LYS A 103 -20.71 16.23 8.17
C LYS A 103 -21.11 14.77 7.91
N ILE A 104 -21.10 13.93 8.95
CA ILE A 104 -21.67 12.57 8.94
C ILE A 104 -23.20 12.63 9.07
N ARG A 105 -23.90 12.58 7.93
CA ARG A 105 -25.33 12.95 7.85
C ARG A 105 -26.31 11.83 8.20
N ARG A 106 -26.03 10.59 7.79
CA ARG A 106 -26.95 9.45 7.94
C ARG A 106 -26.88 8.88 9.36
N SER A 107 -28.01 8.38 9.88
CA SER A 107 -28.06 7.75 11.21
C SER A 107 -27.17 6.52 11.28
N GLU A 108 -27.12 5.77 10.18
CA GLU A 108 -26.35 4.55 10.04
C GLU A 108 -24.85 4.86 10.09
N ASN A 109 -24.41 5.90 9.37
CA ASN A 109 -23.01 6.33 9.37
C ASN A 109 -22.58 6.87 10.76
N ARG A 110 -23.45 7.60 11.46
CA ARG A 110 -23.17 7.99 12.85
C ARG A 110 -23.14 6.81 13.82
N ALA A 111 -23.97 5.80 13.57
CA ALA A 111 -23.94 4.58 14.36
C ALA A 111 -22.64 3.80 14.10
N PHE A 112 -22.14 3.78 12.87
CA PHE A 112 -20.83 3.22 12.54
C PHE A 112 -19.72 3.88 13.36
N GLU A 113 -19.59 5.21 13.27
CA GLU A 113 -18.63 6.00 14.03
C GLU A 113 -18.73 5.71 15.54
N ALA A 114 -19.94 5.77 16.10
CA ALA A 114 -20.14 5.59 17.53
C ALA A 114 -19.91 4.16 18.03
N VAL A 115 -20.32 3.14 17.28
CA VAL A 115 -20.22 1.72 17.68
C VAL A 115 -18.81 1.20 17.51
N LEU A 116 -18.13 1.62 16.46
CA LEU A 116 -16.72 1.26 16.22
C LEU A 116 -15.75 2.17 16.98
N GLU A 117 -16.27 3.16 17.72
CA GLU A 117 -15.50 4.11 18.52
C GLU A 117 -14.41 4.78 17.68
N CYS A 118 -14.80 5.27 16.50
CA CYS A 118 -13.88 5.93 15.60
C CYS A 118 -13.54 7.35 16.08
N GLU A 119 -12.28 7.74 15.93
CA GLU A 119 -11.81 9.09 16.22
C GLU A 119 -11.57 9.81 14.89
N PHE A 120 -12.48 10.73 14.54
CA PHE A 120 -12.44 11.48 13.29
C PHE A 120 -12.49 12.98 13.55
N ASP A 121 -11.53 13.71 13.00
CA ASP A 121 -11.46 15.16 13.17
C ASP A 121 -12.10 15.90 11.99
N ARG A 122 -12.98 16.85 12.33
CA ARG A 122 -13.68 17.62 11.33
C ARG A 122 -12.90 18.89 10.97
N ILE A 123 -12.64 19.07 9.68
CA ILE A 123 -11.98 20.26 9.14
C ILE A 123 -12.97 21.22 8.44
N VAL A 124 -12.61 22.50 8.36
CA VAL A 124 -13.38 23.53 7.65
C VAL A 124 -12.51 24.24 6.59
N THR A 125 -11.20 24.28 6.82
CA THR A 125 -10.18 24.89 5.97
C THR A 125 -8.96 23.98 5.84
N ASP A 126 -8.13 24.23 4.83
CA ASP A 126 -6.82 23.59 4.63
C ASP A 126 -5.88 23.77 5.84
N ILE A 127 -5.97 24.89 6.54
CA ILE A 127 -5.19 25.17 7.77
C ILE A 127 -5.54 24.20 8.92
N ASP A 128 -6.72 23.56 8.87
CA ASP A 128 -7.13 22.59 9.89
C ASP A 128 -6.54 21.17 9.64
N LEU A 129 -5.81 20.97 8.53
CA LEU A 129 -5.14 19.71 8.25
C LEU A 129 -4.07 19.44 9.31
N ALA A 130 -4.06 18.22 9.85
CA ALA A 130 -3.15 17.87 10.95
C ALA A 130 -1.69 17.68 10.49
N ALA A 131 -1.47 17.38 9.21
CA ALA A 131 -0.18 17.20 8.58
C ALA A 131 -0.20 17.74 7.14
N ASP A 132 0.98 18.02 6.59
CA ASP A 132 1.14 18.51 5.22
C ASP A 132 0.82 17.42 4.18
N GLU A 133 1.14 16.16 4.48
CA GLU A 133 0.96 15.04 3.57
C GLU A 133 -0.43 14.42 3.75
N VAL A 134 -1.17 14.33 2.63
CA VAL A 134 -2.58 13.91 2.62
C VAL A 134 -2.77 12.66 1.78
N VAL A 135 -3.38 11.63 2.38
CA VAL A 135 -3.88 10.44 1.67
C VAL A 135 -5.39 10.58 1.49
N LEU A 136 -5.85 10.56 0.25
CA LEU A 136 -7.29 10.48 -0.05
C LEU A 136 -7.74 9.02 -0.10
N VAL A 137 -8.86 8.74 0.53
CA VAL A 137 -9.53 7.44 0.48
C VAL A 137 -10.96 7.59 -0.01
N ASP A 138 -11.40 6.68 -0.88
CA ASP A 138 -12.78 6.63 -1.42
C ASP A 138 -13.22 7.89 -2.20
N HIS A 139 -12.24 8.66 -2.65
CA HIS A 139 -12.37 9.74 -3.61
C HIS A 139 -10.97 10.13 -4.11
N ASN A 140 -10.91 10.74 -5.28
CA ASN A 140 -9.64 11.08 -5.94
C ASN A 140 -9.37 12.58 -6.06
N GLU A 141 -10.26 13.45 -5.55
CA GLU A 141 -10.08 14.91 -5.56
C GLU A 141 -10.43 15.54 -4.20
N PRO A 142 -9.54 16.35 -3.59
CA PRO A 142 -9.86 17.08 -2.36
C PRO A 142 -11.05 18.01 -2.56
N ARG A 143 -12.02 18.00 -1.64
CA ARG A 143 -13.24 18.82 -1.80
C ARG A 143 -13.95 19.09 -0.47
N GLY A 144 -14.79 20.13 -0.47
CA GLY A 144 -15.77 20.40 0.58
C GLY A 144 -15.27 21.18 1.81
N PHE A 145 -14.07 21.78 1.71
CA PHE A 145 -13.52 22.74 2.67
C PHE A 145 -12.84 23.89 1.91
N VAL A 146 -12.58 25.00 2.60
CA VAL A 146 -11.90 26.16 1.99
C VAL A 146 -10.43 25.83 1.76
N GLY A 147 -9.92 26.07 0.56
CA GLY A 147 -8.53 25.76 0.20
C GLY A 147 -8.31 24.36 -0.38
N ALA A 148 -9.37 23.57 -0.57
CA ALA A 148 -9.27 22.21 -1.10
C ALA A 148 -8.52 22.11 -2.44
N ASP A 149 -8.74 23.06 -3.37
CA ASP A 149 -8.07 23.09 -4.67
C ASP A 149 -6.53 23.28 -4.58
N GLY A 150 -6.02 23.69 -3.42
CA GLY A 150 -4.60 23.86 -3.15
C GLY A 150 -3.92 22.63 -2.53
N VAL A 151 -4.69 21.59 -2.18
CA VAL A 151 -4.15 20.35 -1.63
C VAL A 151 -3.65 19.47 -2.77
N ASP A 152 -2.36 19.15 -2.74
CA ASP A 152 -1.71 18.18 -3.64
C ASP A 152 -1.59 16.84 -2.89
N PRO A 153 -2.44 15.83 -3.15
CA PRO A 153 -2.45 14.60 -2.38
C PRO A 153 -1.12 13.86 -2.47
N TYR A 154 -0.62 13.37 -1.35
CA TYR A 154 0.53 12.46 -1.32
C TYR A 154 0.18 11.13 -1.97
N ALA A 155 -0.98 10.58 -1.60
CA ALA A 155 -1.48 9.35 -2.14
C ALA A 155 -3.01 9.36 -2.36
N VAL A 156 -3.48 8.56 -3.30
CA VAL A 156 -4.91 8.35 -3.58
C VAL A 156 -5.19 6.85 -3.64
N ILE A 157 -6.20 6.40 -2.88
CA ILE A 157 -6.78 5.07 -3.03
C ILE A 157 -8.28 5.20 -3.21
N ASP A 158 -8.79 4.76 -4.35
CA ASP A 158 -10.20 4.94 -4.70
C ASP A 158 -10.68 3.80 -5.61
N HIS A 159 -11.99 3.62 -5.69
CA HIS A 159 -12.64 2.70 -6.61
C HIS A 159 -13.62 3.42 -7.55
N HIS A 160 -13.77 4.74 -7.43
CA HIS A 160 -14.57 5.52 -8.35
C HIS A 160 -13.78 5.89 -9.61
N PRO A 161 -14.46 6.05 -10.76
CA PRO A 161 -13.82 6.62 -11.94
C PRO A 161 -13.46 8.09 -11.70
N GLY A 162 -12.28 8.50 -12.17
CA GLY A 162 -11.80 9.89 -12.16
C GLY A 162 -10.32 9.97 -12.51
N ASP A 163 -9.83 11.19 -12.71
CA ASP A 163 -8.45 11.48 -13.15
C ASP A 163 -7.58 12.02 -12.00
N GLY A 164 -8.08 11.97 -10.76
CA GLY A 164 -7.35 12.43 -9.59
C GLY A 164 -6.22 11.46 -9.22
N GLU A 165 -5.03 12.00 -8.94
CA GLU A 165 -3.82 11.22 -8.68
C GLU A 165 -3.10 11.77 -7.44
N GLY A 166 -2.42 10.87 -6.73
CA GLY A 166 -1.46 11.25 -5.70
C GLY A 166 -0.08 11.48 -6.31
N ARG A 167 0.65 12.45 -5.76
CA ARG A 167 2.02 12.80 -6.17
C ARG A 167 2.99 11.63 -6.03
N THR A 168 2.83 10.80 -5.01
CA THR A 168 3.75 9.69 -4.71
C THR A 168 3.13 8.32 -5.01
N PHE A 169 1.84 8.16 -4.77
CA PHE A 169 1.17 6.88 -4.93
C PHE A 169 -0.29 7.04 -5.39
N THR A 170 -0.71 6.23 -6.36
CA THR A 170 -2.09 6.20 -6.84
C THR A 170 -2.50 4.75 -7.07
N ASP A 171 -3.58 4.31 -6.43
CA ASP A 171 -4.27 3.07 -6.78
C ASP A 171 -5.78 3.33 -6.91
N VAL A 172 -6.22 3.51 -8.16
CA VAL A 172 -7.64 3.69 -8.49
C VAL A 172 -8.11 2.46 -9.26
N ARG A 173 -9.07 1.72 -8.70
CA ARG A 173 -9.57 0.47 -9.28
C ARG A 173 -11.08 0.52 -9.52
N PRO A 174 -11.53 1.07 -10.66
CA PRO A 174 -12.96 1.18 -10.98
C PRO A 174 -13.70 -0.15 -11.09
N ASP A 175 -12.98 -1.25 -11.29
CA ASP A 175 -13.53 -2.61 -11.35
C ASP A 175 -13.68 -3.26 -9.95
N HIS A 176 -13.31 -2.55 -8.87
CA HIS A 176 -13.50 -2.99 -7.49
C HIS A 176 -14.80 -2.43 -6.91
N GLY A 177 -15.55 -3.27 -6.19
CA GLY A 177 -16.86 -2.89 -5.68
C GLY A 177 -16.87 -1.91 -4.50
N SER A 178 -15.72 -1.62 -3.89
CA SER A 178 -15.55 -0.64 -2.79
C SER A 178 -14.06 -0.34 -2.57
N CYS A 179 -13.74 0.83 -2.02
CA CYS A 179 -12.39 1.17 -1.56
C CYS A 179 -11.94 0.24 -0.41
N SER A 180 -12.86 -0.15 0.48
CA SER A 180 -12.63 -1.12 1.56
C SER A 180 -12.14 -2.47 1.04
N SER A 181 -12.61 -2.92 -0.14
CA SER A 181 -12.10 -4.15 -0.76
C SER A 181 -10.62 -4.04 -1.09
N ILE A 182 -10.18 -2.89 -1.64
CA ILE A 182 -8.77 -2.64 -1.99
C ILE A 182 -7.92 -2.64 -0.72
N LEU A 183 -8.37 -1.96 0.33
CA LEU A 183 -7.64 -1.88 1.61
C LEU A 183 -7.64 -3.21 2.36
N ALA A 184 -8.68 -4.03 2.22
CA ALA A 184 -8.70 -5.39 2.73
C ALA A 184 -7.65 -6.28 2.05
N GLU A 185 -7.44 -6.15 0.74
CA GLU A 185 -6.34 -6.82 0.02
C GLU A 185 -4.98 -6.37 0.59
N TYR A 186 -4.80 -5.08 0.84
CA TYR A 186 -3.54 -4.57 1.39
C TYR A 186 -3.24 -5.14 2.78
N LEU A 187 -4.23 -5.13 3.66
CA LEU A 187 -4.10 -5.70 4.99
C LEU A 187 -3.76 -7.19 4.92
N ALA A 188 -4.43 -7.95 4.03
CA ALA A 188 -4.17 -9.38 3.84
C ALA A 188 -2.75 -9.65 3.33
N ASP A 189 -2.27 -8.90 2.33
CA ASP A 189 -0.88 -8.98 1.82
C ASP A 189 0.15 -8.73 2.92
N ARG A 190 -0.20 -7.85 3.88
CA ARG A 190 0.63 -7.51 5.04
C ARG A 190 0.49 -8.50 6.20
N GLY A 191 -0.25 -9.60 5.99
CA GLY A 191 -0.42 -10.68 6.95
C GLY A 191 -1.48 -10.41 8.02
N HIS A 192 -2.37 -9.43 7.81
CA HIS A 192 -3.52 -9.21 8.69
C HIS A 192 -4.67 -10.16 8.32
N GLY A 193 -5.20 -10.90 9.31
CA GLY A 193 -6.36 -11.78 9.15
C GLY A 193 -6.23 -13.12 9.86
N ASP A 194 -7.19 -14.03 9.64
CA ASP A 194 -7.24 -15.34 10.31
C ASP A 194 -6.09 -16.28 9.92
N THR A 195 -5.52 -16.09 8.73
CA THR A 195 -4.46 -16.93 8.17
C THR A 195 -3.07 -16.33 8.28
N GLY A 196 -2.95 -15.10 8.80
CA GLY A 196 -1.69 -14.39 8.93
C GLY A 196 -1.18 -14.33 10.37
N ASP A 197 0.03 -13.80 10.55
CA ASP A 197 0.66 -13.65 11.87
C ASP A 197 0.22 -12.39 12.61
N ARG A 198 -0.59 -11.52 11.97
CA ARG A 198 -1.10 -10.28 12.55
C ARG A 198 -2.63 -10.35 12.67
N PRO A 199 -3.21 -10.33 13.88
CA PRO A 199 -4.66 -10.31 14.03
C PRO A 199 -5.22 -8.99 13.51
N LEU A 200 -6.34 -9.04 12.78
CA LEU A 200 -7.08 -7.85 12.39
C LEU A 200 -7.98 -7.40 13.56
N PRO A 201 -7.88 -6.15 14.04
CA PRO A 201 -8.74 -5.66 15.12
C PRO A 201 -10.22 -5.83 14.76
N SER A 202 -11.04 -6.36 15.67
CA SER A 202 -12.45 -6.68 15.36
C SER A 202 -13.26 -5.48 14.89
N ARG A 203 -12.93 -4.27 15.37
CA ARG A 203 -13.54 -3.02 14.92
C ARG A 203 -13.23 -2.72 13.46
N LEU A 204 -11.96 -2.84 13.06
CA LEU A 204 -11.52 -2.67 11.68
C LEU A 204 -12.14 -3.74 10.77
N ALA A 205 -12.15 -5.00 11.19
CA ALA A 205 -12.77 -6.08 10.45
C ALA A 205 -14.28 -5.84 10.23
N THR A 206 -14.98 -5.37 11.27
CA THR A 206 -16.41 -5.01 11.18
C THR A 206 -16.61 -3.81 10.27
N GLY A 207 -15.73 -2.80 10.38
CA GLY A 207 -15.74 -1.61 9.55
C GLY A 207 -15.63 -1.97 8.06
N LEU A 208 -14.57 -2.70 7.70
CA LEU A 208 -14.32 -3.15 6.33
C LEU A 208 -15.47 -3.98 5.78
N LEU A 209 -15.99 -4.94 6.55
CA LEU A 209 -17.12 -5.76 6.11
C LEU A 209 -18.36 -4.89 5.80
N TYR A 210 -18.66 -3.91 6.67
CA TYR A 210 -19.81 -3.05 6.49
C TYR A 210 -19.61 -2.01 5.37
N GLY A 211 -18.38 -1.51 5.17
CA GLY A 211 -17.99 -0.69 4.03
C GLY A 211 -18.23 -1.41 2.70
N ILE A 212 -17.63 -2.61 2.55
CA ILE A 212 -17.85 -3.46 1.38
C ILE A 212 -19.35 -3.73 1.16
N GLN A 213 -20.09 -4.07 2.22
CA GLN A 213 -21.51 -4.36 2.10
C GLN A 213 -22.33 -3.15 1.65
N SER A 214 -21.97 -1.94 2.12
CA SER A 214 -22.71 -0.71 1.81
C SER A 214 -22.60 -0.35 0.34
N ASP A 215 -21.39 -0.41 -0.22
CA ASP A 215 -21.09 0.04 -1.57
C ASP A 215 -21.47 -0.98 -2.65
N THR A 216 -21.34 -2.26 -2.32
CA THR A 216 -21.77 -3.36 -3.19
C THR A 216 -23.28 -3.60 -3.18
N THR A 217 -24.08 -2.77 -2.48
CA THR A 217 -25.52 -3.01 -2.25
C THR A 217 -25.77 -4.43 -1.72
N SER A 218 -25.07 -4.83 -0.66
CA SER A 218 -25.05 -6.20 -0.13
C SER A 218 -24.63 -7.25 -1.17
N PHE A 219 -23.48 -7.04 -1.82
CA PHE A 219 -22.86 -7.97 -2.78
C PHE A 219 -23.69 -8.21 -4.05
N THR A 220 -24.59 -7.30 -4.40
CA THR A 220 -25.41 -7.41 -5.61
C THR A 220 -24.84 -6.61 -6.79
N ARG A 221 -23.83 -5.78 -6.54
CA ARG A 221 -23.03 -5.07 -7.53
C ARG A 221 -21.56 -5.11 -7.15
N GLY A 222 -20.69 -5.21 -8.15
CA GLY A 222 -19.25 -5.24 -8.07
C GLY A 222 -18.70 -5.02 -9.46
#